data_AF-A0A7C1E9Y6-F1
#
_entry.id   AF-A0A7C1E9Y6-F1
#
_cell.length_a   1.000
_cell.length_b   1.000
_cell.length_c   1.000
_cell.angle_alpha   90.00
_cell.angle_beta   90.00
_cell.angle_gamma   90.00
#
_symmetry.space_group_name_H-M   'P 1'
#
loop_
_entity.id
_entity.type
_entity.pdbx_description
1 polymer ?
#
loop_
_entity_poly.entity_id
_entity_poly.type
_entity_poly.pdbx_seq_one_letter_code
_entity_poly.pdbx_strand_id
1 'polypeptide(L)'
;MPVSNSAHRTFRDVDMVALAREYGTPLYVLSESIIEANYERYRAALAAVYDDYLICYAVKANTTFAIIKLLGERGAGADVASEYELQIALDAGIPPAKIRANGNCKSDQYLTACIQHGIVINADPESELPVIDALARELGTEAKVNVRLAGFPLASITAPAITTSSAWSKFGIPLHRARAVFQQVATLKQLVPNGLMVHLGSQITDISAYQRVCETLVVLAREANALGFAVNELNLGGGCGISYLTKDHWAALKCAIADPETAITWANEQLGYNCAGNWVSEELYCPFTPDRFIHQLFSDRLTGGKTFKEHLEELGSPRVVIEPGRSIVGNAQVTVVQVGHVGTTPAGHNIVYVNAGVNLHSQNLIVPEHLHQVELAGSISEASERFETFIAGNLCFTGDLLSQIKYPLQGRPKRGDYLIIHDTGAYADFFAATTNSFPRPAKVLVSNSGEARLVVQREDVHGVFQRDLDWRAHNNDRFGYQRPVER
;
A
#
# COMPACT_ATOMS: atom_id res chain seq x y z
N MET A 1 2.70 36.46 -14.17
CA MET A 1 3.72 36.32 -15.24
C MET A 1 3.47 34.98 -15.93
N PRO A 2 3.57 34.94 -17.25
CA PRO A 2 2.46 34.66 -18.16
C PRO A 2 1.91 33.23 -18.06
N VAL A 3 0.61 33.11 -18.28
CA VAL A 3 -0.10 31.84 -18.53
C VAL A 3 0.62 31.14 -19.68
N SER A 4 1.35 30.08 -19.35
CA SER A 4 1.95 29.21 -20.35
C SER A 4 0.82 28.53 -21.10
N ASN A 5 0.58 28.97 -22.33
CA ASN A 5 -0.26 28.28 -23.30
C ASN A 5 0.44 26.98 -23.79
N SER A 6 1.06 26.23 -22.89
CA SER A 6 1.73 24.96 -23.21
C SER A 6 0.68 23.87 -23.19
N ALA A 7 0.50 23.19 -24.32
CA ALA A 7 -0.30 21.97 -24.42
C ALA A 7 0.39 20.79 -23.71
N HIS A 8 1.00 21.00 -22.55
CA HIS A 8 1.54 19.95 -21.68
C HIS A 8 0.47 19.50 -20.70
N ARG A 9 0.52 18.23 -20.30
CA ARG A 9 -0.32 17.70 -19.22
C ARG A 9 0.16 18.22 -17.87
N THR A 10 -0.81 18.57 -17.04
CA THR A 10 -0.59 19.04 -15.69
C THR A 10 -1.09 18.01 -14.68
N PHE A 11 -0.39 17.86 -13.56
CA PHE A 11 -0.90 17.19 -12.37
C PHE A 11 -1.01 18.23 -11.26
N ARG A 12 -2.25 18.50 -10.82
CA ARG A 12 -2.58 19.56 -9.84
C ARG A 12 -2.04 20.93 -10.26
N ASP A 13 -2.33 21.30 -11.50
CA ASP A 13 -1.94 22.58 -12.12
C ASP A 13 -0.42 22.80 -12.27
N VAL A 14 0.39 21.77 -12.01
CA VAL A 14 1.84 21.79 -12.23
C VAL A 14 2.18 21.08 -13.54
N ASP A 15 3.02 21.69 -14.36
CA ASP A 15 3.47 21.15 -15.65
C ASP A 15 4.44 19.97 -15.43
N MET A 16 4.03 18.77 -15.87
CA MET A 16 4.83 17.55 -15.70
C MET A 16 6.09 17.52 -16.57
N VAL A 17 6.07 18.17 -17.74
CA VAL A 17 7.25 18.32 -18.59
C VAL A 17 8.25 19.27 -17.95
N ALA A 18 7.77 20.35 -17.30
CA ALA A 18 8.63 21.27 -16.57
C ALA A 18 9.33 20.56 -15.40
N LEU A 19 8.58 19.83 -14.56
CA LEU A 19 9.17 19.06 -13.45
C LEU A 19 10.15 17.98 -13.94
N ALA A 20 9.83 17.28 -15.02
CA ALA A 20 10.71 16.27 -15.61
C ALA A 20 12.03 16.87 -16.10
N ARG A 21 12.02 18.10 -16.60
CA ARG A 21 13.23 18.83 -17.01
C ARG A 21 14.04 19.32 -15.81
N GLU A 22 13.38 19.75 -14.75
CA GLU A 22 14.02 20.29 -13.54
C GLU A 22 14.65 19.18 -12.68
N TYR A 23 13.91 18.10 -12.41
CA TYR A 23 14.31 17.03 -11.48
C TYR A 23 14.82 15.76 -12.17
N GLY A 24 14.76 15.72 -13.51
CA GLY A 24 15.07 14.55 -14.33
C GLY A 24 14.02 13.44 -14.20
N THR A 25 14.16 12.37 -15.00
CA THR A 25 13.29 11.18 -14.93
C THR A 25 14.11 9.89 -14.72
N PRO A 26 13.51 8.80 -14.18
CA PRO A 26 12.15 8.72 -13.64
C PRO A 26 11.94 9.65 -12.44
N LEU A 27 10.72 10.14 -12.25
CA LEU A 27 10.36 11.09 -11.19
C LEU A 27 9.03 10.70 -10.59
N TYR A 28 8.97 10.56 -9.27
CA TYR A 28 7.69 10.46 -8.56
C TYR A 28 7.23 11.86 -8.15
N VAL A 29 6.01 12.22 -8.51
CA VAL A 29 5.41 13.52 -8.18
C VAL A 29 4.18 13.28 -7.31
N LEU A 30 4.31 13.60 -6.02
CA LEU A 30 3.30 13.50 -4.98
C LEU A 30 2.44 14.77 -4.90
N SER A 31 1.19 14.64 -4.50
CA SER A 31 0.26 15.74 -4.26
C SER A 31 -0.16 15.79 -2.79
N GLU A 32 0.27 16.83 -2.07
CA GLU A 32 -0.15 17.10 -0.69
C GLU A 32 -1.67 17.17 -0.59
N SER A 33 -2.29 17.94 -1.49
CA SER A 33 -3.72 18.19 -1.50
C SER A 33 -4.59 16.92 -1.68
N ILE A 34 -4.13 15.93 -2.44
CA ILE A 34 -4.88 14.67 -2.63
C ILE A 34 -4.73 13.78 -1.38
N ILE A 35 -3.51 13.67 -0.82
CA ILE A 35 -3.26 12.91 0.41
C ILE A 35 -4.16 13.43 1.53
N GLU A 36 -4.18 14.75 1.72
CA GLU A 36 -5.00 15.40 2.73
C GLU A 36 -6.49 15.20 2.51
N ALA A 37 -6.96 15.35 1.26
CA ALA A 37 -8.37 15.15 0.94
C ALA A 37 -8.83 13.71 1.18
N ASN A 38 -8.01 12.71 0.84
CA ASN A 38 -8.33 11.31 1.06
C ASN A 38 -8.37 10.96 2.56
N TYR A 39 -7.39 11.45 3.33
CA TYR A 39 -7.39 11.27 4.78
C TYR A 39 -8.60 11.97 5.44
N GLU A 40 -8.90 13.21 5.03
CA GLU A 40 -10.03 13.97 5.55
C GLU A 40 -11.37 13.30 5.25
N ARG A 41 -11.53 12.65 4.08
CA ARG A 41 -12.72 11.84 3.78
C ARG A 41 -12.92 10.70 4.77
N TYR A 42 -11.86 9.98 5.13
CA TYR A 42 -11.94 8.96 6.18
C TYR A 42 -12.31 9.58 7.53
N ARG A 43 -11.61 10.64 7.93
CA ARG A 43 -11.78 11.30 9.23
C ARG A 43 -13.19 11.85 9.41
N ALA A 44 -13.69 12.59 8.43
CA ALA A 44 -15.03 13.17 8.46
C ALA A 44 -16.12 12.11 8.45
N ALA A 45 -15.99 11.06 7.62
CA ALA A 45 -16.96 9.99 7.57
C ALA A 45 -17.01 9.16 8.86
N LEU A 46 -15.84 8.83 9.44
CA LEU A 46 -15.78 8.13 10.74
C LEU A 46 -16.36 8.99 11.86
N ALA A 47 -15.98 10.27 11.94
CA ALA A 47 -16.54 11.20 12.93
C ALA A 47 -18.07 11.34 12.85
N ALA A 48 -18.67 11.12 11.67
CA ALA A 48 -20.11 11.19 11.49
C ALA A 48 -20.85 9.92 11.94
N VAL A 49 -20.17 8.77 12.02
CA VAL A 49 -20.80 7.47 12.29
C VAL A 49 -20.37 6.84 13.62
N TYR A 50 -19.20 7.18 14.15
CA TYR A 50 -18.63 6.57 15.34
C TYR A 50 -17.70 7.53 16.12
N ASP A 51 -17.76 7.50 17.46
CA ASP A 51 -17.09 8.48 18.31
C ASP A 51 -15.61 8.15 18.57
N ASP A 52 -15.28 6.91 18.95
CA ASP A 52 -13.90 6.50 19.25
C ASP A 52 -13.29 5.72 18.08
N TYR A 53 -12.56 6.42 17.24
CA TYR A 53 -11.86 5.83 16.10
C TYR A 53 -10.41 6.28 16.01
N LEU A 54 -9.61 5.47 15.33
CA LEU A 54 -8.23 5.80 14.96
C LEU A 54 -7.96 5.38 13.51
N ILE A 55 -7.40 6.30 12.74
CA ILE A 55 -6.95 6.05 11.37
C ILE A 55 -5.44 5.92 11.42
N CYS A 56 -4.93 4.70 11.24
CA CYS A 56 -3.50 4.42 11.17
C CYS A 56 -3.07 4.38 9.70
N TYR A 57 -2.22 5.30 9.26
CA TYR A 57 -1.67 5.20 7.91
C TYR A 57 -0.78 3.96 7.81
N ALA A 58 -1.06 3.07 6.85
CA ALA A 58 -0.23 1.91 6.59
C ALA A 58 1.07 2.35 5.89
N VAL A 59 2.15 2.50 6.66
CA VAL A 59 3.43 3.10 6.23
C VAL A 59 4.02 2.35 5.03
N LYS A 60 3.86 1.03 4.99
CA LYS A 60 4.23 0.17 3.86
C LYS A 60 3.68 0.61 2.49
N ALA A 61 2.59 1.38 2.44
CA ALA A 61 2.04 1.85 1.17
C ALA A 61 2.98 2.85 0.48
N ASN A 62 3.62 3.74 1.25
CA ASN A 62 4.65 4.66 0.79
C ASN A 62 5.43 5.20 2.00
N THR A 63 6.67 4.75 2.16
CA THR A 63 7.50 5.04 3.33
C THR A 63 8.16 6.43 3.30
N THR A 64 7.75 7.31 2.38
CA THR A 64 8.30 8.66 2.26
C THR A 64 8.02 9.47 3.53
N PHE A 65 9.07 9.90 4.23
CA PHE A 65 8.97 10.65 5.49
C PHE A 65 7.99 11.83 5.43
N ALA A 66 8.00 12.59 4.33
CA ALA A 66 7.11 13.74 4.15
C ALA A 66 5.62 13.37 4.21
N ILE A 67 5.23 12.19 3.72
CA ILE A 67 3.84 11.70 3.78
C ILE A 67 3.47 11.36 5.22
N ILE A 68 4.35 10.64 5.92
CA ILE A 68 4.13 10.19 7.31
C ILE A 68 3.99 11.42 8.22
N LYS A 69 4.89 12.40 8.05
CA LYS A 69 4.85 13.67 8.78
C LYS A 69 3.57 14.46 8.49
N LEU A 70 3.22 14.63 7.22
CA LEU A 70 1.99 15.33 6.80
C LEU A 70 0.74 14.73 7.46
N LEU A 71 0.60 13.40 7.39
CA LEU A 71 -0.54 12.70 7.99
C LEU A 71 -0.52 12.76 9.52
N GLY A 72 0.65 12.64 10.15
CA GLY A 72 0.84 12.79 11.58
C GLY A 72 0.41 14.17 12.10
N GLU A 73 0.80 15.24 11.41
CA GLU A 73 0.37 16.63 11.71
C GLU A 73 -1.15 16.82 11.57
N ARG A 74 -1.82 16.01 10.75
CA ARG A 74 -3.28 15.94 10.62
C ARG A 74 -3.94 14.96 11.59
N GLY A 75 -3.16 14.40 12.52
CA GLY A 75 -3.64 13.57 13.62
C GLY A 75 -3.76 12.08 13.32
N ALA A 76 -3.25 11.61 12.17
CA ALA A 76 -3.22 10.19 11.84
C ALA A 76 -2.32 9.42 12.82
N GLY A 77 -2.64 8.14 13.00
CA GLY A 77 -1.72 7.15 13.56
C GLY A 77 -0.84 6.51 12.48
N ALA A 78 -0.09 5.49 12.87
CA ALA A 78 0.71 4.68 11.94
C ALA A 78 0.48 3.18 12.17
N ASP A 79 0.27 2.45 11.08
CA ASP A 79 0.46 1.00 11.00
C ASP A 79 1.88 0.76 10.49
N VAL A 80 2.71 0.14 11.34
CA VAL A 80 4.13 -0.13 11.09
C VAL A 80 4.40 -1.63 11.16
N ALA A 81 5.28 -2.13 10.30
CA ALA A 81 5.58 -3.55 10.15
C ALA A 81 7.02 -3.94 10.51
N SER A 82 7.86 -2.98 10.89
CA SER A 82 9.26 -3.19 11.28
C SER A 82 9.75 -2.11 12.24
N GLU A 83 10.90 -2.35 12.87
CA GLU A 83 11.61 -1.36 13.70
C GLU A 83 11.96 -0.09 12.94
N TYR A 84 12.20 -0.18 11.62
CA TYR A 84 12.54 0.97 10.79
C TYR A 84 11.31 1.83 10.46
N GLU A 85 10.17 1.18 10.19
CA GLU A 85 8.90 1.89 10.02
C GLU A 85 8.42 2.50 11.34
N LEU A 86 8.69 1.83 12.47
CA LEU A 86 8.44 2.39 13.79
C LEU A 86 9.28 3.65 14.02
N GLN A 87 10.60 3.58 13.79
CA GLN A 87 11.49 4.71 13.99
C GLN A 87 11.07 5.92 13.15
N ILE A 88 10.80 5.73 11.87
CA ILE A 88 10.40 6.83 10.99
C ILE A 88 9.03 7.42 11.37
N ALA A 89 8.10 6.63 11.91
CA ALA A 89 6.83 7.12 12.45
C ALA A 89 7.02 7.96 13.72
N LEU A 90 7.91 7.55 14.62
CA LEU A 90 8.27 8.32 15.81
C LEU A 90 8.99 9.63 15.44
N ASP A 91 9.93 9.58 14.50
CA ASP A 91 10.66 10.77 14.02
C ASP A 91 9.73 11.76 13.30
N ALA A 92 8.67 11.25 12.66
CA ALA A 92 7.62 12.07 12.08
C ALA A 92 6.69 12.72 13.13
N GLY A 93 6.88 12.41 14.42
CA GLY A 93 6.13 12.96 15.55
C GLY A 93 4.81 12.25 15.83
N ILE A 94 4.59 11.05 15.28
CA ILE A 94 3.37 10.29 15.55
C ILE A 94 3.39 9.79 17.00
N PRO A 95 2.39 10.12 17.84
CA PRO A 95 2.37 9.67 19.22
C PRO A 95 2.34 8.14 19.32
N PRO A 96 3.15 7.49 20.19
CA PRO A 96 3.17 6.03 20.34
C PRO A 96 1.79 5.40 20.57
N ALA A 97 0.90 6.08 21.30
CA ALA A 97 -0.47 5.61 21.55
C ALA A 97 -1.31 5.46 20.26
N LYS A 98 -0.92 6.13 19.17
CA LYS A 98 -1.55 6.07 17.85
C LYS A 98 -0.81 5.14 16.87
N ILE A 99 0.20 4.39 17.33
CA ILE A 99 0.93 3.43 16.51
C ILE A 99 0.37 2.02 16.77
N ARG A 100 0.24 1.22 15.71
CA ARG A 100 -0.07 -0.22 15.78
C ARG A 100 1.06 -1.00 15.13
N ALA A 101 1.63 -1.93 15.88
CA ALA A 101 2.75 -2.74 15.43
C ALA A 101 2.28 -4.05 14.80
N ASN A 102 2.34 -4.13 13.48
CA ASN A 102 2.06 -5.30 12.66
C ASN A 102 3.35 -6.04 12.26
N GLY A 103 3.19 -7.16 11.54
CA GLY A 103 4.30 -7.98 11.01
C GLY A 103 4.22 -9.43 11.50
N ASN A 104 4.50 -10.39 10.61
CA ASN A 104 4.41 -11.83 10.94
C ASN A 104 5.69 -12.41 11.57
N CYS A 105 6.76 -11.62 11.63
CA CYS A 105 8.06 -12.03 12.17
C CYS A 105 8.73 -10.81 12.83
N LYS A 106 8.15 -10.33 13.93
CA LYS A 106 8.69 -9.17 14.66
C LYS A 106 9.95 -9.61 15.40
N SER A 107 11.03 -8.85 15.27
CA SER A 107 12.28 -9.11 15.99
C SER A 107 12.15 -8.73 17.47
N ASP A 108 13.00 -9.30 18.33
CA ASP A 108 13.05 -8.92 19.75
C ASP A 108 13.34 -7.43 19.92
N GLN A 109 14.17 -6.83 19.04
CA GLN A 109 14.43 -5.39 19.03
C GLN A 109 13.14 -4.60 18.75
N TYR A 110 12.36 -5.01 17.75
CA TYR A 110 11.13 -4.35 17.39
C TYR A 110 10.06 -4.49 18.49
N LEU A 111 9.89 -5.69 19.04
CA LEU A 111 8.99 -5.95 20.16
C LEU A 111 9.38 -5.14 21.41
N THR A 112 10.67 -5.14 21.76
CA THR A 112 11.23 -4.37 22.88
C THR A 112 10.91 -2.87 22.74
N ALA A 113 11.15 -2.30 21.56
CA ALA A 113 10.84 -0.90 21.28
C ALA A 113 9.34 -0.62 21.43
N CYS A 114 8.47 -1.49 20.91
CA CYS A 114 7.03 -1.35 21.06
C CYS A 114 6.60 -1.34 22.54
N ILE A 115 7.14 -2.27 23.33
CA ILE A 115 6.83 -2.39 24.76
C ILE A 115 7.30 -1.14 25.53
N GLN A 116 8.54 -0.68 25.29
CA GLN A 116 9.10 0.51 25.93
C GLN A 116 8.30 1.78 25.63
N HIS A 117 7.77 1.90 24.42
CA HIS A 117 6.94 3.04 24.01
C HIS A 117 5.44 2.87 24.34
N GLY A 118 5.02 1.73 24.90
CA GLY A 118 3.62 1.44 25.21
C GLY A 118 2.73 1.31 23.97
N ILE A 119 3.31 0.88 22.84
CA ILE A 119 2.63 0.68 21.56
C ILE A 119 1.81 -0.61 21.60
N VAL A 120 0.62 -0.59 21.01
CA VAL A 120 -0.21 -1.80 20.90
C VAL A 120 0.37 -2.70 19.81
N ILE A 121 0.65 -3.95 20.19
CA ILE A 121 1.23 -4.97 19.32
C ILE A 121 0.11 -5.85 18.77
N ASN A 122 -0.03 -5.92 17.45
CA ASN A 122 -0.90 -6.89 16.81
C ASN A 122 -0.15 -8.23 16.75
N ALA A 123 -0.41 -9.12 17.71
CA ALA A 123 0.18 -10.44 17.77
C ALA A 123 -0.30 -11.26 16.56
N ASP A 124 0.64 -11.82 15.80
CA ASP A 124 0.37 -12.38 14.46
C ASP A 124 0.24 -13.91 14.52
N PRO A 125 1.30 -14.71 14.76
CA PRO A 125 1.13 -16.12 15.12
C PRO A 125 0.96 -16.32 16.64
N GLU A 126 0.26 -17.39 17.03
CA GLU A 126 0.03 -17.77 18.44
C GLU A 126 1.33 -17.88 19.26
N SER A 127 2.43 -18.32 18.61
CA SER A 127 3.75 -18.46 19.23
C SER A 127 4.44 -17.13 19.59
N GLU A 128 3.96 -15.99 19.08
CA GLU A 128 4.52 -14.68 19.39
C GLU A 128 4.13 -14.21 20.80
N LEU A 129 2.97 -14.64 21.31
CA LEU A 129 2.43 -14.19 22.60
C LEU A 129 3.38 -14.50 23.79
N PRO A 130 3.94 -15.73 23.95
CA PRO A 130 4.91 -15.99 25.01
C PRO A 130 6.21 -15.21 24.87
N VAL A 131 6.61 -14.84 23.65
CA VAL A 131 7.80 -14.02 23.40
C VAL A 131 7.57 -12.59 23.89
N ILE A 132 6.43 -12.00 23.55
CA ILE A 132 6.04 -10.67 24.02
C ILE A 132 5.97 -10.63 25.55
N ASP A 133 5.37 -11.65 26.17
CA ASP A 133 5.28 -11.77 27.65
C ASP A 133 6.67 -11.82 28.30
N ALA A 134 7.57 -12.64 27.75
CA ALA A 134 8.93 -12.76 28.26
C ALA A 134 9.71 -11.44 28.18
N LEU A 135 9.66 -10.75 27.05
CA LEU A 135 10.31 -9.45 26.86
C LEU A 135 9.72 -8.38 27.78
N ALA A 136 8.39 -8.34 27.93
CA ALA A 136 7.73 -7.40 28.84
C ALA A 136 8.14 -7.65 30.30
N ARG A 137 8.28 -8.93 30.70
CA ARG A 137 8.78 -9.33 32.02
C ARG A 137 10.23 -8.90 32.25
N GLU A 138 11.09 -9.07 31.26
CA GLU A 138 12.49 -8.63 31.32
C GLU A 138 12.61 -7.11 31.46
N LEU A 139 11.71 -6.36 30.80
CA LEU A 139 11.61 -4.90 30.90
C LEU A 139 10.92 -4.41 32.18
N GLY A 140 10.31 -5.30 32.97
CA GLY A 140 9.56 -4.93 34.17
C GLY A 140 8.30 -4.11 33.89
N THR A 141 7.67 -4.30 32.72
CA THR A 141 6.45 -3.58 32.31
C THR A 141 5.43 -4.54 31.69
N GLU A 142 4.32 -4.01 31.21
CA GLU A 142 3.24 -4.73 30.53
C GLU A 142 3.21 -4.39 29.03
N ALA A 143 2.77 -5.35 28.21
CA ALA A 143 2.61 -5.21 26.77
C ALA A 143 1.14 -5.32 26.37
N LYS A 144 0.62 -4.29 25.67
CA LYS A 144 -0.75 -4.31 25.14
C LYS A 144 -0.79 -5.09 23.85
N VAL A 145 -1.68 -6.08 23.76
CA VAL A 145 -1.77 -6.96 22.60
C VAL A 145 -3.17 -7.00 21.99
N ASN A 146 -3.22 -6.85 20.68
CA ASN A 146 -4.34 -7.32 19.87
C ASN A 146 -4.04 -8.73 19.36
N VAL A 147 -5.06 -9.53 19.13
CA VAL A 147 -4.96 -10.82 18.44
C VAL A 147 -5.32 -10.62 16.96
N ARG A 148 -4.36 -10.80 16.05
CA ARG A 148 -4.65 -10.78 14.61
C ARG A 148 -5.26 -12.11 14.18
N LEU A 149 -6.39 -12.05 13.48
CA LEU A 149 -7.16 -13.21 13.06
C LEU A 149 -7.04 -13.44 11.55
N ALA A 150 -7.06 -14.70 11.14
CA ALA A 150 -7.04 -15.16 9.76
C ALA A 150 -7.85 -16.44 9.55
N GLY A 151 -8.04 -16.86 8.29
CA GLY A 151 -8.87 -18.00 7.92
C GLY A 151 -10.35 -17.66 7.76
N PHE A 152 -10.67 -16.41 7.41
CA PHE A 152 -12.06 -16.02 7.14
C PHE A 152 -12.57 -16.71 5.87
N PRO A 153 -13.81 -17.21 5.85
CA PRO A 153 -14.38 -17.97 4.73
C PRO A 153 -14.78 -17.04 3.58
N LEU A 154 -13.78 -16.43 2.95
CA LEU A 154 -13.96 -15.45 1.90
C LEU A 154 -13.23 -15.91 0.64
N ALA A 155 -13.95 -16.00 -0.47
CA ALA A 155 -13.39 -16.37 -1.77
C ALA A 155 -13.34 -15.17 -2.71
N SER A 156 -12.28 -15.09 -3.53
CA SER A 156 -12.15 -14.16 -4.67
C SER A 156 -12.42 -12.68 -4.39
N ILE A 157 -12.02 -12.17 -3.21
CA ILE A 157 -12.16 -10.74 -2.89
C ILE A 157 -11.05 -9.91 -3.56
N THR A 158 -9.85 -10.48 -3.70
CA THR A 158 -8.67 -9.82 -4.27
C THR A 158 -7.69 -10.88 -4.80
N ALA A 159 -6.59 -10.44 -5.44
CA ALA A 159 -5.59 -11.34 -6.00
C ALA A 159 -4.92 -12.23 -4.94
N PRO A 160 -4.59 -13.50 -5.26
CA PRO A 160 -3.98 -14.45 -4.33
C PRO A 160 -2.66 -13.96 -3.73
N ALA A 161 -1.89 -13.15 -4.47
CA ALA A 161 -0.60 -12.65 -4.01
C ALA A 161 -0.71 -11.62 -2.86
N ILE A 162 -1.89 -11.04 -2.64
CA ILE A 162 -2.11 -9.93 -1.71
C ILE A 162 -3.30 -10.16 -0.75
N THR A 163 -3.84 -11.39 -0.71
CA THR A 163 -4.79 -11.81 0.33
C THR A 163 -4.02 -12.12 1.62
N THR A 164 -4.54 -11.67 2.76
CA THR A 164 -3.85 -11.84 4.07
C THR A 164 -4.71 -12.54 5.12
N SER A 165 -5.95 -12.92 4.81
CA SER A 165 -6.86 -13.58 5.75
C SER A 165 -7.38 -14.92 5.25
N SER A 166 -6.87 -15.45 4.13
CA SER A 166 -7.27 -16.75 3.58
C SER A 166 -6.74 -17.92 4.42
N ALA A 167 -7.21 -19.14 4.14
CA ALA A 167 -6.75 -20.36 4.83
C ALA A 167 -5.25 -20.68 4.61
N TRP A 168 -4.67 -20.20 3.51
CA TRP A 168 -3.25 -20.36 3.18
C TRP A 168 -2.42 -19.12 3.52
N SER A 169 -2.98 -18.19 4.29
CA SER A 169 -2.27 -17.00 4.73
C SER A 169 -1.14 -17.36 5.68
N LYS A 170 0.02 -16.71 5.53
CA LYS A 170 1.12 -16.74 6.51
C LYS A 170 0.87 -15.84 7.72
N PHE A 171 -0.21 -15.06 7.70
CA PHE A 171 -0.53 -14.04 8.70
C PHE A 171 -1.65 -14.51 9.61
N GLY A 172 -1.58 -14.09 10.87
CA GLY A 172 -2.67 -14.16 11.83
C GLY A 172 -2.95 -15.56 12.40
N ILE A 173 -3.66 -15.57 13.50
CA ILE A 173 -4.14 -16.77 14.19
C ILE A 173 -5.40 -17.28 13.49
N PRO A 174 -5.49 -18.57 13.14
CA PRO A 174 -6.68 -19.15 12.53
C PRO A 174 -7.92 -18.96 13.43
N LEU A 175 -9.08 -18.61 12.84
CA LEU A 175 -10.32 -18.38 13.59
C LEU A 175 -10.67 -19.52 14.56
N HIS A 176 -10.47 -20.78 14.18
CA HIS A 176 -10.76 -21.94 15.02
C HIS A 176 -9.85 -22.05 16.26
N ARG A 177 -8.73 -21.33 16.31
CA ARG A 177 -7.82 -21.23 17.46
C ARG A 177 -8.13 -20.04 18.37
N ALA A 178 -8.92 -19.07 17.92
CA ALA A 178 -9.14 -17.80 18.64
C ALA A 178 -9.53 -18.00 20.11
N ARG A 179 -10.49 -18.89 20.39
CA ARG A 179 -10.92 -19.22 21.76
C ARG A 179 -9.76 -19.71 22.65
N ALA A 180 -8.94 -20.64 22.13
CA ALA A 180 -7.81 -21.18 22.87
C ALA A 180 -6.77 -20.09 23.17
N VAL A 181 -6.56 -19.18 22.21
CA VAL A 181 -5.68 -18.03 22.40
C VAL A 181 -6.21 -17.07 23.46
N PHE A 182 -7.51 -16.74 23.47
CA PHE A 182 -8.07 -15.87 24.51
C PHE A 182 -7.83 -16.43 25.92
N GLN A 183 -7.98 -17.75 26.09
CA GLN A 183 -7.69 -18.44 27.34
C GLN A 183 -6.18 -18.43 27.67
N GLN A 184 -5.32 -18.63 26.67
CA GLN A 184 -3.87 -18.58 26.84
C GLN A 184 -3.40 -17.20 27.31
N VAL A 185 -3.91 -16.11 26.73
CA VAL A 185 -3.48 -14.75 27.11
C VAL A 185 -3.74 -14.49 28.60
N ALA A 186 -4.82 -15.01 29.19
CA ALA A 186 -5.09 -14.89 30.63
C ALA A 186 -4.01 -15.55 31.53
N THR A 187 -3.20 -16.46 30.97
CA THR A 187 -2.10 -17.13 31.67
C THR A 187 -0.78 -16.36 31.58
N LEU A 188 -0.65 -15.45 30.61
CA LEU A 188 0.55 -14.64 30.36
C LEU A 188 0.45 -13.32 31.13
N LYS A 189 1.26 -13.18 32.18
CA LYS A 189 1.06 -12.17 33.24
C LYS A 189 1.47 -10.77 32.85
N GLN A 190 2.31 -10.60 31.83
CA GLN A 190 2.75 -9.29 31.36
C GLN A 190 1.97 -8.82 30.14
N LEU A 191 1.04 -9.63 29.63
CA LEU A 191 0.18 -9.23 28.53
C LEU A 191 -1.08 -8.55 29.05
N VAL A 192 -1.41 -7.42 28.44
CA VAL A 192 -2.67 -6.70 28.63
C VAL A 192 -3.53 -6.94 27.39
N PRO A 193 -4.60 -7.74 27.49
CA PRO A 193 -5.59 -7.87 26.43
C PRO A 193 -6.09 -6.50 25.98
N ASN A 194 -6.03 -6.22 24.68
CA ASN A 194 -6.51 -4.95 24.12
C ASN A 194 -7.64 -5.15 23.11
N GLY A 195 -7.52 -6.09 22.17
CA GLY A 195 -8.47 -6.13 21.07
C GLY A 195 -8.25 -7.23 20.05
N LEU A 196 -9.04 -7.18 18.98
CA LEU A 196 -8.95 -8.09 17.85
C LEU A 196 -8.56 -7.29 16.60
N MET A 197 -7.76 -7.92 15.74
CA MET A 197 -7.30 -7.31 14.49
C MET A 197 -7.54 -8.24 13.32
N VAL A 198 -7.86 -7.68 12.16
CA VAL A 198 -7.95 -8.41 10.89
C VAL A 198 -7.39 -7.54 9.78
N HIS A 199 -6.80 -8.16 8.76
CA HIS A 199 -6.54 -7.51 7.49
C HIS A 199 -6.88 -8.50 6.38
N LEU A 200 -7.75 -8.09 5.47
CA LEU A 200 -8.31 -8.97 4.42
C LEU A 200 -7.40 -9.09 3.19
N GLY A 201 -6.69 -8.00 2.89
CA GLY A 201 -5.81 -7.87 1.74
C GLY A 201 -5.82 -6.44 1.20
N SER A 202 -5.43 -6.29 -0.07
CA SER A 202 -5.40 -5.00 -0.77
C SER A 202 -6.44 -4.95 -1.90
N GLN A 203 -6.78 -3.74 -2.34
CA GLN A 203 -7.61 -3.49 -3.53
C GLN A 203 -8.99 -4.18 -3.46
N ILE A 204 -9.62 -4.11 -2.28
CA ILE A 204 -10.94 -4.66 -2.03
C ILE A 204 -11.98 -3.67 -2.54
N THR A 205 -12.79 -4.13 -3.50
CA THR A 205 -13.82 -3.35 -4.18
C THR A 205 -15.24 -3.87 -3.91
N ASP A 206 -15.36 -4.92 -3.09
CA ASP A 206 -16.61 -5.48 -2.60
C ASP A 206 -16.72 -5.32 -1.08
N ILE A 207 -17.67 -4.48 -0.66
CA ILE A 207 -17.95 -4.19 0.74
C ILE A 207 -18.49 -5.40 1.51
N SER A 208 -19.11 -6.37 0.82
CA SER A 208 -19.67 -7.57 1.46
C SER A 208 -18.59 -8.41 2.16
N ALA A 209 -17.34 -8.31 1.71
CA ALA A 209 -16.19 -8.89 2.38
C ALA A 209 -16.00 -8.34 3.80
N TYR A 210 -16.04 -7.01 3.96
CA TYR A 210 -15.90 -6.37 5.27
C TYR A 210 -17.11 -6.62 6.16
N GLN A 211 -18.32 -6.69 5.60
CA GLN A 211 -19.54 -7.00 6.36
C GLN A 211 -19.44 -8.39 7.01
N ARG A 212 -19.10 -9.43 6.25
CA ARG A 212 -18.90 -10.80 6.78
C ARG A 212 -17.83 -10.87 7.86
N VAL A 213 -16.79 -10.04 7.73
CA VAL A 213 -15.69 -9.97 8.69
C VAL A 213 -16.12 -9.27 9.97
N CYS A 214 -16.84 -8.16 9.86
CA CYS A 214 -17.40 -7.46 11.01
C CYS A 214 -18.35 -8.36 11.80
N GLU A 215 -19.22 -9.13 11.12
CA GLU A 215 -20.09 -10.13 11.75
C GLU A 215 -19.28 -11.14 12.57
N THR A 216 -18.23 -11.71 11.96
CA THR A 216 -17.36 -12.69 12.61
C THR A 216 -16.61 -12.08 13.80
N LEU A 217 -16.07 -10.87 13.63
CA LEU A 217 -15.35 -10.15 14.69
C LEU A 217 -16.26 -9.83 15.88
N VAL A 218 -17.50 -9.42 15.65
CA VAL A 218 -18.46 -9.14 16.73
C VAL A 218 -18.74 -10.40 17.54
N VAL A 219 -18.92 -11.55 16.89
CA VAL A 219 -19.11 -12.84 17.58
C VAL A 219 -17.89 -13.19 18.42
N LEU A 220 -16.70 -13.10 17.84
CA LEU A 220 -15.45 -13.39 18.56
C LEU A 220 -15.16 -12.40 19.68
N ALA A 221 -15.53 -11.12 19.52
CA ALA A 221 -15.37 -10.11 20.56
C ALA A 221 -16.25 -10.40 21.78
N ARG A 222 -17.50 -10.84 21.57
CA ARG A 222 -18.37 -11.29 22.66
C ARG A 222 -17.80 -12.50 23.37
N GLU A 223 -17.27 -13.48 22.62
CA GLU A 223 -16.62 -14.66 23.19
C GLU A 223 -15.35 -14.30 23.98
N ALA A 224 -14.50 -13.43 23.45
CA ALA A 224 -13.30 -12.93 24.10
C ALA A 224 -13.63 -12.25 25.43
N ASN A 225 -14.60 -11.31 25.43
CA ASN A 225 -15.05 -10.63 26.65
C ASN A 225 -15.60 -11.62 27.69
N ALA A 226 -16.37 -12.63 27.27
CA ALA A 226 -16.89 -13.67 28.16
C ALA A 226 -15.78 -14.55 28.78
N LEU A 227 -14.62 -14.63 28.14
CA LEU A 227 -13.43 -15.35 28.62
C LEU A 227 -12.46 -14.45 29.40
N GLY A 228 -12.81 -13.18 29.64
CA GLY A 228 -11.96 -12.22 30.35
C GLY A 228 -10.87 -11.58 29.50
N PHE A 229 -10.88 -11.79 28.18
CA PHE A 229 -10.06 -11.02 27.25
C PHE A 229 -10.82 -9.73 26.89
N ALA A 230 -10.46 -8.62 27.52
CA ALA A 230 -11.12 -7.34 27.30
C ALA A 230 -10.87 -6.84 25.86
N VAL A 231 -11.94 -6.68 25.09
CA VAL A 231 -11.92 -6.10 23.75
C VAL A 231 -12.24 -4.62 23.83
N ASN A 232 -11.18 -3.81 23.95
CA ASN A 232 -11.22 -2.35 23.93
C ASN A 232 -11.00 -1.78 22.52
N GLU A 233 -10.58 -2.62 21.57
CA GLU A 233 -10.28 -2.24 20.20
C GLU A 233 -10.71 -3.32 19.19
N LEU A 234 -11.31 -2.88 18.08
CA LEU A 234 -11.47 -3.67 16.87
C LEU A 234 -10.73 -2.99 15.71
N ASN A 235 -9.63 -3.61 15.29
CA ASN A 235 -8.82 -3.15 14.18
C ASN A 235 -9.23 -3.90 12.90
N LEU A 236 -9.84 -3.18 11.97
CA LEU A 236 -10.37 -3.71 10.72
C LEU A 236 -9.31 -3.77 9.60
N GLY A 237 -8.09 -3.30 9.89
CA GLY A 237 -6.98 -3.23 8.97
C GLY A 237 -7.25 -2.27 7.80
N GLY A 238 -6.43 -2.40 6.77
CA GLY A 238 -6.60 -1.70 5.50
C GLY A 238 -7.35 -2.53 4.47
N GLY A 239 -7.30 -2.07 3.22
CA GLY A 239 -7.69 -2.86 2.05
C GLY A 239 -8.65 -2.19 1.09
N CYS A 240 -9.31 -1.10 1.49
CA CYS A 240 -10.13 -0.29 0.59
C CYS A 240 -9.37 0.05 -0.70
N GLY A 241 -9.93 -0.34 -1.85
CA GLY A 241 -9.34 -0.10 -3.15
C GLY A 241 -9.47 1.35 -3.63
N ILE A 242 -8.78 1.64 -4.72
CA ILE A 242 -8.98 2.85 -5.53
C ILE A 242 -9.38 2.47 -6.95
N SER A 243 -9.88 3.42 -7.74
CA SER A 243 -10.10 3.20 -9.17
C SER A 243 -8.85 3.60 -9.94
N TYR A 244 -8.22 2.64 -10.63
CA TYR A 244 -7.17 2.88 -11.63
C TYR A 244 -7.77 3.10 -13.02
N LEU A 245 -8.95 2.53 -13.26
CA LEU A 245 -9.70 2.65 -14.50
C LEU A 245 -11.15 3.03 -14.20
N THR A 246 -11.82 3.61 -15.20
CA THR A 246 -13.27 3.80 -15.15
C THR A 246 -13.99 2.44 -15.19
N LYS A 247 -15.22 2.39 -14.70
CA LYS A 247 -16.05 1.17 -14.71
C LYS A 247 -16.14 0.54 -16.10
N ASP A 248 -16.43 1.36 -17.10
CA ASP A 248 -16.66 0.90 -18.47
C ASP A 248 -15.35 0.46 -19.14
N HIS A 249 -14.25 1.20 -18.93
CA HIS A 249 -12.94 0.79 -19.43
C HIS A 249 -12.50 -0.53 -18.80
N TRP A 250 -12.71 -0.71 -17.50
CA TRP A 250 -12.34 -1.94 -16.83
C TRP A 250 -13.16 -3.14 -17.31
N ALA A 251 -14.47 -2.96 -17.47
CA ALA A 251 -15.34 -4.02 -18.01
C ALA A 251 -14.93 -4.42 -19.44
N ALA A 252 -14.67 -3.44 -20.31
CA ALA A 252 -14.20 -3.69 -21.68
C ALA A 252 -12.84 -4.41 -21.68
N LEU A 253 -11.92 -3.99 -20.82
CA LEU A 253 -10.59 -4.58 -20.73
C LEU A 253 -10.64 -6.05 -20.29
N LYS A 254 -11.45 -6.38 -19.28
CA LYS A 254 -11.64 -7.78 -18.85
C LYS A 254 -12.16 -8.66 -19.98
N CYS A 255 -13.16 -8.19 -20.74
CA CYS A 255 -13.65 -8.91 -21.91
C CYS A 255 -12.54 -9.13 -22.95
N ALA A 256 -11.71 -8.12 -23.21
CA ALA A 256 -10.63 -8.23 -24.18
C ALA A 256 -9.51 -9.17 -23.70
N ILE A 257 -9.15 -9.17 -22.40
CA ILE A 257 -8.15 -10.10 -21.84
C ILE A 257 -8.63 -11.55 -21.94
N ALA A 258 -9.93 -11.79 -21.76
CA ALA A 258 -10.50 -13.13 -21.85
C ALA A 258 -10.50 -13.69 -23.29
N ASP A 259 -10.51 -12.81 -24.30
CA ASP A 259 -10.55 -13.18 -25.71
C ASP A 259 -9.14 -13.32 -26.31
N PRO A 260 -8.67 -14.56 -26.59
CA PRO A 260 -7.34 -14.79 -27.12
C PRO A 260 -7.12 -14.22 -28.53
N GLU A 261 -8.20 -13.89 -29.27
CA GLU A 261 -8.10 -13.33 -30.62
C GLU A 261 -7.73 -11.84 -30.64
N THR A 262 -7.93 -11.12 -29.52
CA THR A 262 -7.67 -9.67 -29.44
C THR A 262 -6.19 -9.31 -29.42
N ALA A 263 -5.32 -10.25 -29.04
CA ALA A 263 -3.87 -10.08 -28.92
C ALA A 263 -3.45 -8.80 -28.17
N ILE A 264 -4.14 -8.46 -27.08
CA ILE A 264 -3.86 -7.25 -26.28
C ILE A 264 -2.89 -7.47 -25.12
N THR A 265 -2.70 -8.73 -24.69
CA THR A 265 -1.82 -9.11 -23.60
C THR A 265 -0.48 -9.61 -24.12
N TRP A 266 0.54 -9.55 -23.27
CA TRP A 266 1.84 -10.10 -23.57
C TRP A 266 1.72 -11.61 -23.79
N ALA A 267 2.26 -12.10 -24.90
CA ALA A 267 2.15 -13.50 -25.33
C ALA A 267 0.71 -14.06 -25.44
N ASN A 268 -0.30 -13.19 -25.57
CA ASN A 268 -1.73 -13.56 -25.62
C ASN A 268 -2.21 -14.34 -24.39
N GLU A 269 -1.61 -14.09 -23.22
CA GLU A 269 -2.03 -14.71 -21.97
C GLU A 269 -3.37 -14.15 -21.46
N GLN A 270 -4.22 -15.02 -20.90
CA GLN A 270 -5.46 -14.62 -20.22
C GLN A 270 -5.17 -14.19 -18.78
N LEU A 271 -4.41 -13.11 -18.62
CA LEU A 271 -3.95 -12.63 -17.32
C LEU A 271 -5.13 -12.41 -16.34
N GLY A 272 -4.95 -12.78 -15.07
CA GLY A 272 -5.98 -12.65 -14.03
C GLY A 272 -7.13 -13.66 -14.09
N TYR A 273 -7.26 -14.47 -15.14
CA TYR A 273 -8.25 -15.54 -15.25
C TYR A 273 -7.65 -16.90 -14.86
N ASN A 274 -8.45 -17.73 -14.17
CA ASN A 274 -8.09 -19.13 -13.92
C ASN A 274 -8.51 -20.06 -15.07
N CYS A 275 -8.12 -21.34 -14.99
CA CYS A 275 -8.45 -22.34 -16.02
C CYS A 275 -9.96 -22.61 -16.21
N ALA A 276 -10.80 -22.17 -15.27
CA ALA A 276 -12.26 -22.24 -15.38
C ALA A 276 -12.88 -20.97 -16.00
N GLY A 277 -12.06 -20.00 -16.42
CA GLY A 277 -12.52 -18.74 -16.99
C GLY A 277 -13.05 -17.73 -15.97
N ASN A 278 -12.77 -17.94 -14.68
CA ASN A 278 -13.18 -17.00 -13.62
C ASN A 278 -12.08 -15.96 -13.37
N TRP A 279 -12.47 -14.70 -13.22
CA TRP A 279 -11.58 -13.65 -12.74
C TRP A 279 -11.20 -13.92 -11.28
N VAL A 280 -9.90 -13.97 -10.99
CA VAL A 280 -9.38 -14.27 -9.65
C VAL A 280 -8.37 -13.23 -9.16
N SER A 281 -8.26 -12.09 -9.82
CA SER A 281 -7.27 -11.06 -9.50
C SER A 281 -7.86 -9.73 -9.02
N GLU A 282 -7.03 -8.70 -8.92
CA GLU A 282 -7.43 -7.35 -8.50
C GLU A 282 -8.50 -6.77 -9.43
N GLU A 283 -9.51 -6.14 -8.85
CA GLU A 283 -10.46 -5.31 -9.60
C GLU A 283 -9.91 -3.89 -9.70
N LEU A 284 -9.61 -3.44 -10.93
CA LEU A 284 -9.00 -2.11 -11.18
C LEU A 284 -10.00 -0.95 -11.15
N TYR A 285 -11.29 -1.25 -11.04
CA TYR A 285 -12.33 -0.28 -10.73
C TYR A 285 -12.84 -0.50 -9.30
N CYS A 286 -12.82 0.56 -8.49
CA CYS A 286 -13.38 0.58 -7.15
C CYS A 286 -14.57 1.55 -7.09
N PRO A 287 -15.79 1.09 -6.72
CA PRO A 287 -16.95 1.97 -6.63
C PRO A 287 -16.92 2.87 -5.38
N PHE A 288 -15.91 2.73 -4.52
CA PHE A 288 -15.83 3.40 -3.23
C PHE A 288 -14.78 4.51 -3.21
N THR A 289 -15.19 5.68 -2.74
CA THR A 289 -14.29 6.65 -2.11
C THR A 289 -14.16 6.31 -0.62
N PRO A 290 -13.14 6.83 0.09
CA PRO A 290 -12.98 6.60 1.53
C PRO A 290 -14.24 6.86 2.35
N ASP A 291 -14.94 7.97 2.09
CA ASP A 291 -16.18 8.36 2.77
C ASP A 291 -17.32 7.37 2.48
N ARG A 292 -17.53 7.00 1.22
CA ARG A 292 -18.55 6.01 0.84
C ARG A 292 -18.29 4.63 1.45
N PHE A 293 -17.02 4.22 1.50
CA PHE A 293 -16.63 2.96 2.14
C PHE A 293 -17.02 2.94 3.61
N ILE A 294 -16.67 3.98 4.38
CA ILE A 294 -17.02 4.09 5.80
C ILE A 294 -18.53 4.18 6.00
N HIS A 295 -19.21 5.04 5.25
CA HIS A 295 -20.66 5.17 5.36
C HIS A 295 -21.36 3.84 5.13
N GLN A 296 -20.98 3.09 4.09
CA GLN A 296 -21.61 1.82 3.80
C GLN A 296 -21.28 0.75 4.85
N LEU A 297 -20.04 0.69 5.33
CA LEU A 297 -19.63 -0.23 6.39
C LEU A 297 -20.46 -0.08 7.67
N PHE A 298 -20.81 1.16 8.03
CA PHE A 298 -21.56 1.46 9.26
C PHE A 298 -23.08 1.53 9.08
N SER A 299 -23.57 1.82 7.87
CA SER A 299 -25.01 2.02 7.61
C SER A 299 -25.71 0.73 7.17
N ASP A 300 -25.02 -0.16 6.47
CA ASP A 300 -25.61 -1.41 6.01
C ASP A 300 -25.92 -2.32 7.20
N ARG A 301 -27.06 -3.02 7.11
CA ARG A 301 -27.45 -4.00 8.12
C ARG A 301 -26.70 -5.31 7.87
N LEU A 302 -26.00 -5.77 8.90
CA LEU A 302 -25.39 -7.08 8.95
C LEU A 302 -26.45 -8.17 9.15
N THR A 303 -26.03 -9.42 9.03
CA THR A 303 -26.85 -10.61 9.31
C THR A 303 -27.45 -10.51 10.71
N GLY A 304 -28.77 -10.66 10.82
CA GLY A 304 -29.51 -10.42 12.05
C GLY A 304 -30.11 -9.01 12.18
N GLY A 305 -29.91 -8.16 11.16
CA GLY A 305 -30.64 -6.91 11.00
C GLY A 305 -30.07 -5.72 11.77
N LYS A 306 -28.97 -5.86 12.51
CA LYS A 306 -28.29 -4.75 13.18
C LYS A 306 -27.18 -4.18 12.30
N THR A 307 -26.94 -2.89 12.45
CA THR A 307 -25.78 -2.20 11.87
C THR A 307 -24.52 -2.55 12.64
N PHE A 308 -23.35 -2.30 12.03
CA PHE A 308 -22.07 -2.48 12.73
C PHE A 308 -21.98 -1.58 13.97
N LYS A 309 -22.50 -0.34 13.91
CA LYS A 309 -22.57 0.57 15.05
C LYS A 309 -23.32 -0.01 16.25
N GLU A 310 -24.53 -0.51 16.02
CA GLU A 310 -25.36 -1.12 17.08
C GLU A 310 -24.64 -2.31 17.74
N HIS A 311 -23.90 -3.10 16.96
CA HIS A 311 -23.06 -4.17 17.52
C HIS A 311 -21.88 -3.66 18.34
N LEU A 312 -21.24 -2.57 17.93
CA LEU A 312 -20.17 -1.94 18.71
C LEU A 312 -20.70 -1.39 20.04
N GLU A 313 -21.87 -0.76 20.04
CA GLU A 313 -22.52 -0.26 21.26
C GLU A 313 -22.79 -1.39 22.27
N GLU A 314 -23.26 -2.55 21.78
CA GLU A 314 -23.45 -3.76 22.60
C GLU A 314 -22.15 -4.35 23.16
N LEU A 315 -21.02 -4.11 22.48
CA LEU A 315 -19.69 -4.54 22.92
C LEU A 315 -19.06 -3.57 23.93
N GLY A 316 -19.76 -2.49 24.31
CA GLY A 316 -19.21 -1.46 25.19
C GLY A 316 -18.45 -0.35 24.44
N SER A 317 -18.72 -0.20 23.14
CA SER A 317 -18.12 0.81 22.26
C SER A 317 -16.58 0.75 22.18
N PRO A 318 -15.99 -0.39 21.78
CA PRO A 318 -14.55 -0.48 21.59
C PRO A 318 -14.07 0.46 20.49
N ARG A 319 -12.85 0.97 20.60
CA ARG A 319 -12.24 1.79 19.55
C ARG A 319 -12.23 1.05 18.22
N VAL A 320 -12.64 1.73 17.15
CA VAL A 320 -12.48 1.21 15.79
C VAL A 320 -11.17 1.74 15.19
N VAL A 321 -10.29 0.82 14.79
CA VAL A 321 -9.07 1.17 14.05
C VAL A 321 -9.22 0.74 12.60
N ILE A 322 -8.82 1.62 11.68
CA ILE A 322 -8.62 1.28 10.26
C ILE A 322 -7.18 1.58 9.88
N GLU A 323 -6.64 0.79 8.94
CA GLU A 323 -5.24 0.90 8.49
C GLU A 323 -5.13 1.21 6.98
N PRO A 324 -5.74 2.31 6.48
CA PRO A 324 -5.69 2.63 5.06
C PRO A 324 -4.27 2.98 4.61
N GLY A 325 -3.88 2.44 3.45
CA GLY A 325 -2.64 2.77 2.77
C GLY A 325 -2.92 3.25 1.35
N ARG A 326 -3.22 2.28 0.46
CA ARG A 326 -3.53 2.53 -0.97
C ARG A 326 -4.61 3.59 -1.18
N SER A 327 -5.68 3.57 -0.39
CA SER A 327 -6.79 4.54 -0.50
C SER A 327 -6.46 5.96 -0.04
N ILE A 328 -5.33 6.18 0.64
CA ILE A 328 -4.85 7.52 1.00
C ILE A 328 -3.89 8.05 -0.06
N VAL A 329 -2.90 7.25 -0.47
CA VAL A 329 -1.77 7.74 -1.29
C VAL A 329 -1.81 7.29 -2.74
N GLY A 330 -2.57 6.25 -3.09
CA GLY A 330 -2.52 5.60 -4.40
C GLY A 330 -2.70 6.57 -5.56
N ASN A 331 -3.82 7.31 -5.58
CA ASN A 331 -4.12 8.34 -6.59
C ASN A 331 -3.43 9.69 -6.33
N ALA A 332 -2.59 9.78 -5.30
CA ALA A 332 -1.94 11.02 -4.90
C ALA A 332 -0.54 11.19 -5.49
N GLN A 333 -0.11 10.28 -6.37
CA GLN A 333 1.19 10.36 -7.03
C GLN A 333 1.08 9.95 -8.49
N VAL A 334 1.88 10.60 -9.33
CA VAL A 334 2.19 10.14 -10.69
C VAL A 334 3.67 9.82 -10.82
N THR A 335 4.03 8.89 -11.70
CA THR A 335 5.42 8.70 -12.12
C THR A 335 5.60 9.28 -13.51
N VAL A 336 6.58 10.18 -13.66
CA VAL A 336 6.98 10.71 -14.96
C VAL A 336 8.22 9.96 -15.45
N VAL A 337 8.12 9.36 -16.62
CA VAL A 337 9.19 8.59 -17.28
C VAL A 337 9.49 9.19 -18.65
N GLN A 338 10.71 8.99 -19.15
CA GLN A 338 11.11 9.44 -20.48
C GLN A 338 11.21 8.27 -21.45
N VAL A 339 10.68 8.48 -22.66
CA VAL A 339 10.78 7.54 -23.79
C VAL A 339 12.22 7.50 -24.29
N GLY A 340 12.84 6.33 -24.20
CA GLY A 340 14.15 6.06 -24.78
C GLY A 340 14.06 5.64 -26.25
N HIS A 341 13.13 4.74 -26.57
CA HIS A 341 12.97 4.20 -27.94
C HIS A 341 11.54 3.74 -28.21
N VAL A 342 11.15 3.70 -29.48
CA VAL A 342 9.86 3.15 -29.93
C VAL A 342 10.15 2.16 -31.04
N GLY A 343 9.76 0.90 -30.84
CA GLY A 343 10.10 -0.19 -31.73
C GLY A 343 8.91 -1.13 -31.99
N THR A 344 9.26 -2.29 -32.52
CA THR A 344 8.33 -3.37 -32.83
C THR A 344 8.95 -4.70 -32.40
N THR A 345 8.19 -5.55 -31.71
CA THR A 345 8.65 -6.89 -31.32
C THR A 345 8.82 -7.78 -32.56
N PRO A 346 9.56 -8.91 -32.46
CA PRO A 346 9.62 -9.89 -33.55
C PRO A 346 8.25 -10.42 -33.99
N ALA A 347 7.26 -10.40 -33.10
CA ALA A 347 5.87 -10.77 -33.38
C ALA A 347 5.03 -9.63 -34.00
N GLY A 348 5.63 -8.47 -34.29
CA GLY A 348 4.96 -7.35 -34.95
C GLY A 348 4.20 -6.40 -34.01
N HIS A 349 4.34 -6.52 -32.69
CA HIS A 349 3.65 -5.62 -31.75
C HIS A 349 4.45 -4.34 -31.48
N ASN A 350 3.79 -3.19 -31.42
CA ASN A 350 4.43 -1.95 -30.98
C ASN A 350 4.89 -2.06 -29.52
N ILE A 351 6.06 -1.47 -29.25
CA ILE A 351 6.63 -1.42 -27.91
C ILE A 351 7.36 -0.09 -27.70
N VAL A 352 7.11 0.52 -26.54
CA VAL A 352 7.75 1.78 -26.10
C VAL A 352 8.69 1.44 -24.96
N TYR A 353 9.96 1.80 -25.10
CA TYR A 353 10.98 1.62 -24.07
C TYR A 353 11.15 2.92 -23.31
N VAL A 354 11.04 2.87 -21.99
CA VAL A 354 11.19 4.03 -21.10
C VAL A 354 12.38 3.88 -20.16
N ASN A 355 12.83 4.99 -19.57
CA ASN A 355 13.96 5.00 -18.63
C ASN A 355 13.59 4.57 -17.19
N ALA A 356 12.56 3.75 -17.02
CA ALA A 356 12.15 3.15 -15.75
C ALA A 356 11.86 1.67 -15.97
N GLY A 357 12.18 0.81 -15.00
CA GLY A 357 11.84 -0.61 -15.05
C GLY A 357 10.90 -1.01 -13.93
N VAL A 358 10.57 -2.30 -13.90
CA VAL A 358 9.75 -2.91 -12.85
C VAL A 358 10.40 -2.84 -11.46
N ASN A 359 11.72 -2.60 -11.41
CA ASN A 359 12.42 -2.24 -10.17
C ASN A 359 11.87 -0.95 -9.54
N LEU A 360 11.17 -0.08 -10.29
CA LEU A 360 10.56 1.16 -9.82
C LEU A 360 9.02 1.15 -9.87
N HIS A 361 8.43 0.08 -10.41
CA HIS A 361 6.99 -0.12 -10.57
C HIS A 361 6.64 -1.56 -10.20
N SER A 362 6.73 -1.84 -8.91
CA SER A 362 6.81 -3.22 -8.44
C SER A 362 5.49 -3.99 -8.49
N GLN A 363 4.36 -3.31 -8.68
CA GLN A 363 3.04 -3.95 -8.72
C GLN A 363 2.93 -4.94 -9.88
N ASN A 364 3.47 -4.61 -11.06
CA ASN A 364 3.44 -5.50 -12.23
C ASN A 364 4.26 -6.79 -12.05
N LEU A 365 5.20 -6.83 -11.10
CA LEU A 365 5.90 -8.06 -10.73
C LEU A 365 5.02 -9.02 -9.92
N ILE A 366 4.09 -8.46 -9.14
CA ILE A 366 3.24 -9.19 -8.20
C ILE A 366 1.91 -9.57 -8.86
N VAL A 367 1.36 -8.64 -9.65
CA VAL A 367 0.08 -8.73 -10.35
C VAL A 367 0.32 -8.31 -11.81
N PRO A 368 0.65 -9.26 -12.71
CA PRO A 368 0.98 -9.01 -14.12
C PRO A 368 -0.01 -8.12 -14.89
N GLU A 369 -1.30 -8.33 -14.67
CA GLU A 369 -2.44 -7.64 -15.25
C GLU A 369 -2.74 -6.28 -14.61
N HIS A 370 -2.02 -5.89 -13.56
CA HIS A 370 -2.23 -4.59 -12.93
C HIS A 370 -1.93 -3.48 -13.94
N LEU A 371 -2.85 -2.54 -14.09
CA LEU A 371 -2.75 -1.48 -15.09
C LEU A 371 -3.01 -0.12 -14.46
N HIS A 372 -2.03 0.77 -14.61
CA HIS A 372 -2.20 2.20 -14.35
C HIS A 372 -2.71 2.92 -15.59
N GLN A 373 -3.40 4.05 -15.45
CA GLN A 373 -3.60 4.93 -16.61
C GLN A 373 -2.26 5.55 -17.04
N VAL A 374 -1.98 5.54 -18.35
CA VAL A 374 -0.77 6.14 -18.92
C VAL A 374 -1.12 7.15 -20.01
N GLU A 375 -0.44 8.28 -20.00
CA GLU A 375 -0.57 9.28 -21.05
C GLU A 375 0.76 9.96 -21.40
N LEU A 376 0.81 10.54 -22.59
CA LEU A 376 1.88 11.43 -23.01
C LEU A 376 1.75 12.79 -22.31
N ALA A 377 2.87 13.29 -21.78
CA ALA A 377 2.90 14.56 -21.05
C ALA A 377 2.97 15.80 -21.96
N GLY A 378 3.51 15.64 -23.18
CA GLY A 378 3.70 16.74 -24.13
C GLY A 378 2.48 17.02 -25.01
N SER A 379 2.61 18.03 -25.87
CA SER A 379 1.55 18.46 -26.79
C SER A 379 1.30 17.45 -27.89
N ILE A 380 0.14 16.81 -27.79
CA ILE A 380 -0.39 15.93 -28.83
C ILE A 380 -1.45 16.76 -29.53
N SER A 381 -1.24 17.08 -30.81
CA SER A 381 -2.40 17.37 -31.67
C SER A 381 -3.35 16.21 -31.48
N GLU A 382 -4.64 16.42 -31.21
CA GLU A 382 -5.64 15.35 -31.13
C GLU A 382 -5.53 14.44 -32.36
N ALA A 383 -4.68 13.42 -32.27
CA ALA A 383 -4.47 12.49 -33.35
C ALA A 383 -5.73 11.64 -33.37
N SER A 384 -6.33 11.49 -34.54
CA SER A 384 -7.56 10.71 -34.70
C SER A 384 -7.36 9.23 -34.35
N GLU A 385 -6.11 8.75 -34.35
CA GLU A 385 -5.77 7.34 -34.15
C GLU A 385 -4.90 7.14 -32.88
N ARG A 386 -5.32 6.19 -32.03
CA ARG A 386 -4.56 5.76 -30.84
C ARG A 386 -3.37 4.90 -31.23
N PHE A 387 -2.28 4.99 -30.47
CA PHE A 387 -1.10 4.15 -30.65
C PHE A 387 -1.10 3.03 -29.61
N GLU A 388 -1.63 1.87 -30.00
CA GLU A 388 -1.64 0.65 -29.18
C GLU A 388 -0.21 0.11 -29.00
N THR A 389 0.26 -0.01 -27.77
CA THR A 389 1.65 -0.43 -27.48
C THR A 389 1.82 -1.08 -26.11
N PHE A 390 2.78 -1.99 -25.99
CA PHE A 390 3.33 -2.35 -24.68
C PHE A 390 4.31 -1.27 -24.18
N ILE A 391 4.55 -1.21 -22.87
CA ILE A 391 5.58 -0.36 -22.27
C ILE A 391 6.61 -1.26 -21.60
N ALA A 392 7.83 -1.22 -22.11
CA ALA A 392 8.99 -1.92 -21.57
C ALA A 392 9.91 -0.96 -20.82
N GLY A 393 10.61 -1.49 -19.83
CA GLY A 393 11.60 -0.72 -19.11
C GLY A 393 13.00 -0.77 -19.72
N ASN A 394 13.98 -0.38 -18.91
CA ASN A 394 15.39 -0.24 -19.29
C ASN A 394 16.32 -1.31 -18.67
N LEU A 395 15.77 -2.33 -18.02
CA LEU A 395 16.52 -3.42 -17.41
C LEU A 395 16.86 -4.50 -18.44
N CYS A 396 18.02 -5.13 -18.27
CA CYS A 396 18.54 -6.15 -19.17
C CYS A 396 17.95 -7.56 -18.90
N PHE A 397 16.62 -7.68 -18.82
CA PHE A 397 15.94 -8.98 -18.78
C PHE A 397 14.55 -8.91 -19.41
N THR A 398 14.09 -10.04 -19.97
CA THR A 398 12.86 -10.10 -20.78
C THR A 398 11.59 -9.68 -20.03
N GLY A 399 11.53 -9.92 -18.72
CA GLY A 399 10.37 -9.62 -17.89
C GLY A 399 10.25 -8.16 -17.47
N ASP A 400 11.14 -7.27 -17.92
CA ASP A 400 11.06 -5.84 -17.61
C ASP A 400 9.99 -5.12 -18.45
N LEU A 401 8.73 -5.40 -18.11
CA LEU A 401 7.55 -4.80 -18.71
C LEU A 401 6.80 -4.01 -17.64
N LEU A 402 6.69 -2.71 -17.85
CA LEU A 402 5.81 -1.85 -17.04
C LEU A 402 4.34 -2.10 -17.36
N SER A 403 4.05 -2.76 -18.48
CA SER A 403 2.71 -3.30 -18.74
C SER A 403 2.78 -4.56 -19.59
N GLN A 404 2.03 -5.57 -19.14
CA GLN A 404 1.75 -6.77 -19.92
C GLN A 404 0.47 -6.66 -20.75
N ILE A 405 -0.15 -5.47 -20.79
CA ILE A 405 -1.36 -5.17 -21.54
C ILE A 405 -1.08 -3.94 -22.42
N LYS A 406 -1.58 -3.93 -23.66
CA LYS A 406 -1.40 -2.77 -24.55
C LYS A 406 -2.09 -1.52 -24.01
N TYR A 407 -1.38 -0.40 -24.10
CA TYR A 407 -1.90 0.93 -23.84
C TYR A 407 -2.34 1.63 -25.12
N PRO A 408 -3.54 2.25 -25.14
CA PRO A 408 -4.00 3.11 -26.22
C PRO A 408 -3.43 4.53 -26.04
N LEU A 409 -2.13 4.74 -26.32
CA LEU A 409 -1.53 6.07 -26.16
C LEU A 409 -2.19 7.08 -27.10
N GLN A 410 -2.23 8.35 -26.70
CA GLN A 410 -2.94 9.39 -27.46
C GLN A 410 -2.31 9.66 -28.84
N GLY A 411 -1.09 9.20 -29.07
CA GLY A 411 -0.38 9.22 -30.34
C GLY A 411 0.94 8.43 -30.24
N ARG A 412 1.63 8.23 -31.36
CA ARG A 412 2.93 7.54 -31.37
C ARG A 412 4.00 8.43 -30.72
N PRO A 413 4.62 8.01 -29.59
CA PRO A 413 5.67 8.80 -28.95
C PRO A 413 6.94 8.87 -29.80
N LYS A 414 7.81 9.81 -29.46
CA LYS A 414 9.18 9.93 -29.95
C LYS A 414 10.17 9.81 -28.80
N ARG A 415 11.41 9.45 -29.12
CA ARG A 415 12.51 9.49 -28.15
C ARG A 415 12.62 10.89 -27.54
N GLY A 416 12.70 10.95 -26.21
CA GLY A 416 12.76 12.18 -25.44
C GLY A 416 11.41 12.67 -24.92
N ASP A 417 10.29 12.19 -25.48
CA ASP A 417 8.96 12.48 -24.94
C ASP A 417 8.80 11.90 -23.53
N TYR A 418 7.86 12.45 -22.76
CA TYR A 418 7.57 11.99 -21.41
C TYR A 418 6.21 11.29 -21.36
N LEU A 419 6.14 10.22 -20.58
CA LEU A 419 4.89 9.57 -20.19
C LEU A 419 4.61 9.85 -18.72
N ILE A 420 3.34 10.00 -18.39
CA ILE A 420 2.81 10.11 -17.03
C ILE A 420 2.08 8.80 -16.74
N ILE A 421 2.51 8.11 -15.69
CA ILE A 421 1.86 6.91 -15.15
C ILE A 421 1.10 7.35 -13.90
N HIS A 422 -0.21 7.23 -13.92
CA HIS A 422 -1.10 7.68 -12.85
C HIS A 422 -1.23 6.66 -11.72
N ASP A 423 -1.72 7.10 -10.58
CA ASP A 423 -2.05 6.26 -9.43
C ASP A 423 -0.88 5.42 -8.87
N THR A 424 0.31 6.01 -8.87
CA THR A 424 1.56 5.33 -8.47
C THR A 424 1.94 5.54 -7.02
N GLY A 425 1.09 6.18 -6.22
CA GLY A 425 1.49 6.64 -4.89
C GLY A 425 1.48 5.57 -3.82
N ALA A 426 0.92 4.40 -4.14
CA ALA A 426 0.94 3.23 -3.27
C ALA A 426 1.73 2.12 -3.97
N TYR A 427 2.71 1.55 -3.29
CA TYR A 427 3.45 0.37 -3.72
C TYR A 427 4.17 0.42 -5.08
N ALA A 428 4.27 1.56 -5.76
CA ALA A 428 5.07 1.64 -6.99
C ALA A 428 6.55 1.39 -6.67
N ASP A 429 7.09 2.08 -5.66
CA ASP A 429 8.49 2.00 -5.26
C ASP A 429 8.73 1.12 -4.02
N PHE A 430 7.76 0.28 -3.66
CA PHE A 430 7.85 -0.62 -2.50
C PHE A 430 9.04 -1.58 -2.58
N PHE A 431 9.31 -2.10 -3.78
CA PHE A 431 10.48 -2.92 -4.07
C PHE A 431 11.54 -2.15 -4.86
N ALA A 432 11.63 -0.83 -4.67
CA ALA A 432 12.62 0.02 -5.31
C ALA A 432 14.04 -0.49 -5.09
N ALA A 433 14.69 -0.95 -6.16
CA ALA A 433 16.02 -1.53 -6.12
C ALA A 433 16.93 -0.92 -7.20
N THR A 434 18.23 -0.94 -6.94
CA THR A 434 19.27 -0.49 -7.88
C THR A 434 19.66 -1.57 -8.89
N THR A 435 18.67 -2.31 -9.41
CA THR A 435 18.87 -3.37 -10.40
C THR A 435 19.58 -2.80 -11.64
N ASN A 436 20.57 -3.53 -12.15
CA ASN A 436 21.49 -3.05 -13.19
C ASN A 436 22.21 -1.73 -12.83
N SER A 437 22.37 -1.46 -11.54
CA SER A 437 22.97 -0.24 -10.99
C SER A 437 22.23 1.06 -11.39
N PHE A 438 20.97 0.97 -11.80
CA PHE A 438 20.17 2.18 -12.02
C PHE A 438 19.83 2.83 -10.67
N PRO A 439 20.02 4.15 -10.52
CA PRO A 439 19.73 4.84 -9.27
C PRO A 439 18.22 4.90 -9.00
N ARG A 440 17.85 4.86 -7.71
CA ARG A 440 16.47 5.18 -7.31
C ARG A 440 16.12 6.63 -7.64
N PRO A 441 14.90 6.91 -8.12
CA PRO A 441 14.50 8.22 -8.60
C PRO A 441 14.26 9.22 -7.46
N ALA A 442 14.24 10.50 -7.82
CA ALA A 442 13.79 11.56 -6.93
C ALA A 442 12.27 11.45 -6.66
N LYS A 443 11.85 11.99 -5.50
CA LYS A 443 10.46 12.29 -5.20
C LYS A 443 10.27 13.77 -4.97
N VAL A 444 9.25 14.34 -5.59
CA VAL A 444 8.83 15.73 -5.43
C VAL A 444 7.43 15.77 -4.84
N LEU A 445 7.21 16.62 -3.84
CA LEU A 445 5.89 16.91 -3.28
C LEU A 445 5.41 18.26 -3.82
N VAL A 446 4.26 18.25 -4.48
CA VAL A 446 3.52 19.45 -4.88
C VAL A 446 2.62 19.85 -3.73
N SER A 447 2.85 21.05 -3.20
CA SER A 447 2.10 21.58 -2.08
C SER A 447 0.72 22.09 -2.48
N ASN A 448 -0.10 22.44 -1.48
CA ASN A 448 -1.40 23.11 -1.69
C ASN A 448 -1.28 24.46 -2.45
N SER A 449 -0.12 25.13 -2.43
CA SER A 449 0.12 26.37 -3.18
C SER A 449 0.60 26.12 -4.62
N GLY A 450 0.75 24.86 -5.05
CA GLY A 450 1.31 24.48 -6.33
C GLY A 450 2.85 24.52 -6.38
N GLU A 451 3.50 24.73 -5.24
CA GLU A 451 4.96 24.72 -5.16
C GLU A 451 5.48 23.28 -5.13
N ALA A 452 6.39 22.94 -6.04
CA ALA A 452 7.06 21.65 -6.09
C ALA A 452 8.33 21.67 -5.23
N ARG A 453 8.46 20.71 -4.31
CA ARG A 453 9.63 20.58 -3.42
C ARG A 453 10.22 19.18 -3.49
N LEU A 454 11.53 19.07 -3.63
CA LEU A 454 12.23 17.80 -3.51
C LEU A 454 12.09 17.25 -2.07
N VAL A 455 11.52 16.06 -1.92
CA VAL A 455 11.36 15.39 -0.62
C VAL A 455 12.16 14.10 -0.51
N VAL A 456 12.61 13.54 -1.63
CA VAL A 456 13.60 12.46 -1.69
C VAL A 456 14.57 12.76 -2.83
N GLN A 457 15.86 12.81 -2.51
CA GLN A 457 16.91 13.03 -3.50
C GLN A 457 17.08 11.80 -4.39
N ARG A 458 17.33 12.02 -5.68
CA ARG A 458 17.74 10.96 -6.61
C ARG A 458 19.06 10.36 -6.12
N GLU A 459 19.15 9.03 -6.12
CA GLU A 459 20.40 8.34 -5.83
C GLU A 459 21.42 8.65 -6.93
N ASP A 460 22.67 8.86 -6.55
CA ASP A 460 23.77 8.99 -7.50
C ASP A 460 24.62 7.70 -7.52
N VAL A 461 25.70 7.70 -8.29
CA VAL A 461 26.61 6.55 -8.35
C VAL A 461 27.17 6.22 -6.97
N HIS A 462 27.47 7.22 -6.14
CA HIS A 462 27.94 6.97 -4.79
C HIS A 462 26.86 6.26 -3.95
N GLY A 463 25.61 6.73 -3.99
CA GLY A 463 24.49 6.12 -3.30
C GLY A 463 24.26 4.66 -3.67
N VAL A 464 24.41 4.30 -4.95
CA VAL A 464 24.28 2.93 -5.45
C VAL A 464 25.35 2.00 -4.83
N PHE A 465 26.58 2.48 -4.67
CA PHE A 465 27.74 1.67 -4.25
C PHE A 465 28.22 1.93 -2.81
N GLN A 466 27.54 2.79 -2.03
CA GLN A 466 28.00 3.20 -0.69
C GLN A 466 28.11 2.05 0.33
N ARG A 467 27.52 0.88 0.06
CA ARG A 467 27.57 -0.30 0.93
C ARG A 467 28.77 -1.19 0.66
N ASP A 468 29.50 -0.95 -0.43
CA ASP A 468 30.65 -1.76 -0.82
C ASP A 468 31.85 -1.39 0.07
N LEU A 469 32.41 -2.38 0.75
CA LEU A 469 33.64 -2.22 1.53
C LEU A 469 34.85 -2.52 0.65
N ASP A 470 35.97 -1.83 0.89
CA ASP A 470 37.23 -2.18 0.24
C ASP A 470 37.71 -3.54 0.75
N TRP A 471 37.62 -4.56 -0.11
CA TRP A 471 38.05 -5.92 0.21
C TRP A 471 39.55 -6.04 0.44
N ARG A 472 40.36 -5.05 0.02
CA ARG A 472 41.81 -4.98 0.27
C ARG A 472 42.17 -4.28 1.57
N ALA A 473 41.21 -3.62 2.23
CA ALA A 473 41.44 -3.11 3.58
C ALA A 473 41.64 -4.30 4.52
N HIS A 474 42.90 -4.59 4.87
CA HIS A 474 43.23 -5.60 5.87
C HIS A 474 42.62 -5.18 7.22
N ASN A 475 41.51 -5.82 7.61
CA ASN A 475 40.99 -5.78 8.98
C ASN A 475 42.02 -6.42 9.92
N ASN A 476 42.91 -5.61 10.49
CA ASN A 476 43.67 -6.00 11.68
C ASN A 476 42.81 -6.07 12.95
N ASP A 477 41.52 -5.71 12.87
CA ASP A 477 40.55 -5.97 13.93
C ASP A 477 39.50 -6.97 13.44
N ARG A 478 39.82 -8.26 13.58
CA ARG A 478 38.81 -9.31 13.56
C ARG A 478 37.90 -9.09 14.78
N PHE A 479 36.66 -8.65 14.50
CA PHE A 479 35.55 -8.38 15.44
C PHE A 479 35.61 -7.04 16.19
N GLY A 480 35.47 -5.93 15.46
CA GLY A 480 35.20 -4.61 16.02
C GLY A 480 34.05 -3.92 15.31
N TYR A 481 32.80 -4.22 15.69
CA TYR A 481 31.62 -3.48 15.26
C TYR A 481 31.70 -2.07 15.88
N GLN A 482 32.28 -1.09 15.17
CA GLN A 482 32.17 0.31 15.56
C GLN A 482 30.76 0.80 15.19
N ARG A 483 29.97 1.16 16.22
CA ARG A 483 28.67 1.83 16.07
C ARG A 483 28.82 3.05 15.15
N PRO A 484 27.82 3.37 14.29
CA PRO A 484 27.81 4.65 13.61
C PRO A 484 27.71 5.76 14.66
N VAL A 485 28.66 6.68 14.60
CA VAL A 485 28.66 7.93 15.36
C VAL A 485 27.49 8.79 14.89
N GLU A 486 26.77 9.37 15.86
CA GLU A 486 25.69 10.34 15.69
C GLU A 486 25.99 11.38 14.60
N ARG A 487 25.00 11.66 13.74
CA ARG A 487 24.87 12.90 12.99
C ARG A 487 23.44 13.39 13.04
#